data_AF-A0A536DVJ7-F1
#
_entry.id   AF-A0A536DVJ7-F1
#
_cell.length_a   1.000
_cell.length_b   1.000
_cell.length_c   1.000
_cell.angle_alpha   90.00
_cell.angle_beta   90.00
_cell.angle_gamma   90.00
#
_symmetry.space_group_name_H-M   'P 1'
#
loop_
_entity.id
_entity.type
_entity.pdbx_description
1 polymer ?
#
loop_
_entity_poly.entity_id
_entity_poly.type
_entity_poly.pdbx_seq_one_letter_code
_entity_poly.pdbx_strand_id
1 'polypeptide(L)'
;MSVFVMGDLDLAVRGRTYREPDGPHSMVVRGRDLDSALQHLTARNDCRSLAVVGLPEQVPDLAPLVGRRLLLVDGDSRRLRDFAEVAIRAGIEVEWIRSARPPFERLAAALLPVGGIILAAGRSSRMPGSQKLLLDIDGVPMVRHVLEAASEGGCHQTVVVYAEDDVKRAINGRAEVVFNPQAQSGMASSIQVGLRAMRQEIEAAMVILGDQPLVGSRTVATLLRAWRREGSRPAVAAAGAEGWAPPVILSRELWGDLFALTGDAGARQVLQGRPELLDVVPAPGRSDDIDTPDDYEKIVRLFPRRRPRQRA
;
A
#
# COMPACT_ATOMS: atom_id res chain seq x y z
N MET A 1 0.45 13.21 -1.77
CA MET A 1 -0.58 13.59 -2.77
C MET A 1 -1.84 14.03 -2.03
N SER A 2 -2.44 15.14 -2.45
CA SER A 2 -3.68 15.70 -1.89
C SER A 2 -4.93 15.13 -2.57
N VAL A 3 -6.06 15.22 -1.87
CA VAL A 3 -7.37 14.86 -2.41
C VAL A 3 -8.20 16.13 -2.57
N PHE A 4 -8.38 16.58 -3.80
CA PHE A 4 -9.21 17.74 -4.12
C PHE A 4 -10.68 17.33 -4.14
N VAL A 5 -11.48 17.93 -3.25
CA VAL A 5 -12.91 17.67 -3.16
C VAL A 5 -13.65 18.84 -3.80
N MET A 6 -14.28 18.57 -4.94
CA MET A 6 -15.13 19.54 -5.63
C MET A 6 -16.56 19.41 -5.14
N GLY A 7 -17.08 20.50 -4.58
CA GLY A 7 -18.41 20.57 -4.00
C GLY A 7 -18.46 20.26 -2.50
N ASP A 8 -19.67 20.09 -2.00
CA ASP A 8 -20.03 19.93 -0.59
C ASP A 8 -19.99 18.46 -0.14
N LEU A 9 -18.85 17.79 -0.35
CA LEU A 9 -18.62 16.42 0.13
C LEU A 9 -17.81 16.42 1.42
N ASP A 10 -18.38 15.88 2.48
CA ASP A 10 -17.66 15.67 3.74
C ASP A 10 -16.98 14.29 3.75
N LEU A 11 -15.66 14.27 3.58
CA LEU A 11 -14.84 13.08 3.39
C LEU A 11 -13.53 13.20 4.17
N ALA A 12 -13.34 12.39 5.21
CA ALA A 12 -12.15 12.47 6.07
C ALA A 12 -10.89 11.78 5.48
N VAL A 13 -10.49 12.14 4.25
CA VAL A 13 -9.34 11.54 3.53
C VAL A 13 -8.06 12.36 3.68
N ARG A 14 -6.91 11.68 3.73
CA ARG A 14 -5.57 12.27 3.76
C ARG A 14 -5.45 13.40 2.74
N GLY A 15 -5.05 14.57 3.22
CA GLY A 15 -4.81 15.73 2.38
C GLY A 15 -6.06 16.25 1.67
N ARG A 16 -7.27 16.01 2.21
CA ARG A 16 -8.50 16.63 1.70
C ARG A 16 -8.33 18.15 1.65
N THR A 17 -8.67 18.73 0.51
CA THR A 17 -8.71 20.18 0.30
C THR A 17 -9.94 20.58 -0.52
N TYR A 18 -10.51 21.75 -0.21
CA TYR A 18 -11.55 22.42 -1.00
C TYR A 18 -10.98 23.44 -1.98
N ARG A 19 -9.68 23.73 -1.88
CA ARG A 19 -8.94 24.55 -2.84
C ARG A 19 -8.09 23.64 -3.70
N GLU A 20 -7.94 24.02 -4.96
CA GLU A 20 -7.06 23.30 -5.88
C GLU A 20 -5.63 23.25 -5.31
N PRO A 21 -5.02 22.06 -5.23
CA PRO A 21 -3.65 21.90 -4.75
C PRO A 21 -2.63 22.14 -5.87
N ASP A 22 -1.46 22.63 -5.48
CA ASP A 22 -0.29 22.68 -6.36
C ASP A 22 0.26 21.26 -6.57
N GLY A 23 0.32 20.84 -7.84
CA GLY A 23 0.90 19.55 -8.24
C GLY A 23 -0.04 18.35 -8.24
N PRO A 24 0.51 17.12 -8.20
CA PRO A 24 -0.27 15.89 -8.36
C PRO A 24 -1.36 15.73 -7.30
N HIS A 25 -2.54 15.33 -7.73
CA HIS A 25 -3.71 15.18 -6.88
C HIS A 25 -4.67 14.10 -7.38
N SER A 26 -5.58 13.67 -6.51
CA SER A 26 -6.77 12.93 -6.90
C SER A 26 -8.01 13.76 -6.63
N MET A 27 -9.06 13.58 -7.41
CA MET A 27 -10.30 14.35 -7.28
C MET A 27 -11.45 13.49 -6.76
N VAL A 28 -12.31 14.09 -5.96
CA VAL A 28 -13.63 13.54 -5.63
C VAL A 28 -14.68 14.58 -5.94
N VAL A 29 -15.66 14.21 -6.75
CA VAL A 29 -16.70 15.11 -7.24
C VAL A 29 -18.06 14.45 -7.13
N ARG A 30 -19.13 15.25 -7.03
CA ARG A 30 -20.48 14.72 -7.22
C ARG A 30 -20.75 14.54 -8.71
N GLY A 31 -21.63 13.60 -9.08
CA GLY A 31 -21.98 13.41 -10.49
C GLY A 31 -22.56 14.66 -11.15
N ARG A 32 -23.32 15.49 -10.40
CA ARG A 32 -23.83 16.78 -10.88
C ARG A 32 -22.73 17.80 -11.25
N ASP A 33 -21.53 17.62 -10.72
CA ASP A 33 -20.38 18.51 -10.89
C ASP A 33 -19.32 17.89 -11.83
N LEU A 34 -19.64 16.76 -12.49
CA LEU A 34 -18.69 16.01 -13.31
C LEU A 34 -18.19 16.80 -14.52
N ASP A 35 -19.04 17.58 -15.20
CA ASP A 35 -18.61 18.38 -16.35
C ASP A 35 -17.53 19.41 -15.96
N SER A 36 -17.70 20.10 -14.83
CA SER A 36 -16.69 21.01 -14.27
C SER A 36 -15.39 20.27 -13.94
N ALA A 37 -15.49 19.04 -13.44
CA ALA A 37 -14.34 18.20 -13.17
C ALA A 37 -13.59 17.79 -14.46
N LEU A 38 -14.32 17.46 -15.53
CA LEU A 38 -13.73 17.11 -16.83
C LEU A 38 -13.01 18.30 -17.48
N GLN A 39 -13.54 19.51 -17.36
CA GLN A 39 -12.86 20.74 -17.78
C GLN A 39 -11.54 20.92 -17.02
N HIS A 40 -11.55 20.71 -15.71
CA HIS A 40 -10.35 20.73 -14.88
C HIS A 40 -9.31 19.70 -15.33
N LEU A 41 -9.73 18.45 -15.58
CA LEU A 41 -8.84 17.38 -16.05
C LEU A 41 -8.21 17.69 -17.41
N THR A 42 -8.90 18.44 -18.27
CA THR A 42 -8.37 18.87 -19.56
C THR A 42 -7.24 19.90 -19.38
N ALA A 43 -7.34 20.78 -18.37
CA ALA A 43 -6.34 21.79 -18.06
C ALA A 43 -5.14 21.24 -17.24
N ARG A 44 -5.31 20.12 -16.54
CA ARG A 44 -4.33 19.59 -15.57
C ARG A 44 -3.98 18.13 -15.86
N ASN A 45 -2.75 17.88 -16.28
CA ASN A 45 -2.24 16.53 -16.55
C ASN A 45 -1.80 15.74 -15.30
N ASP A 46 -1.70 16.40 -14.15
CA ASP A 46 -1.18 15.84 -12.90
C ASP A 46 -2.26 15.24 -11.98
N CYS A 47 -3.54 15.32 -12.36
CA CYS A 47 -4.61 14.58 -11.67
C CYS A 47 -4.54 13.07 -11.97
N ARG A 48 -4.31 12.22 -10.98
CA ARG A 48 -4.08 10.78 -11.22
C ARG A 48 -5.34 9.93 -11.20
N SER A 49 -6.35 10.37 -10.49
CA SER A 49 -7.61 9.64 -10.38
C SER A 49 -8.79 10.56 -10.08
N LEU A 50 -9.97 10.13 -10.52
CA LEU A 50 -11.24 10.80 -10.26
C LEU A 50 -12.21 9.81 -9.61
N ALA A 51 -12.81 10.20 -8.49
CA ALA A 51 -13.98 9.52 -7.93
C ALA A 51 -15.25 10.35 -8.18
N VAL A 52 -16.27 9.71 -8.73
CA VAL A 52 -17.58 10.30 -8.96
C VAL A 52 -18.59 9.71 -7.98
N VAL A 53 -19.11 10.54 -7.08
CA VAL A 53 -20.05 10.14 -6.02
C VAL A 53 -21.47 10.59 -6.35
N GLY A 54 -22.38 9.62 -6.47
CA GLY A 54 -23.74 9.84 -6.95
C GLY A 54 -23.70 10.27 -8.41
N LEU A 55 -23.78 9.29 -9.31
CA LEU A 55 -23.51 9.46 -10.74
C LEU A 55 -24.42 10.54 -11.36
N PRO A 56 -24.05 11.14 -12.50
CA PRO A 56 -24.96 11.99 -13.26
C PRO A 56 -26.10 11.18 -13.89
N GLU A 57 -27.17 11.84 -14.31
CA GLU A 57 -28.27 11.19 -15.04
C GLU A 57 -27.83 10.70 -16.43
N GLN A 58 -26.92 11.44 -17.07
CA GLN A 58 -26.35 11.12 -18.36
C GLN A 58 -24.83 11.08 -18.26
N VAL A 59 -24.20 10.12 -18.94
CA VAL A 59 -22.74 9.99 -18.96
C VAL A 59 -22.18 11.03 -19.96
N PRO A 60 -21.34 11.99 -19.52
CA PRO A 60 -20.75 12.98 -20.40
C PRO A 60 -19.62 12.36 -21.25
N ASP A 61 -18.96 13.17 -22.09
CA ASP A 61 -17.76 12.74 -22.80
C ASP A 61 -16.61 12.49 -21.81
N LEU A 62 -16.09 11.26 -21.80
CA LEU A 62 -15.07 10.80 -20.87
C LEU A 62 -13.65 10.88 -21.45
N ALA A 63 -13.45 11.46 -22.64
CA ALA A 63 -12.13 11.60 -23.25
C ALA A 63 -11.04 12.18 -22.29
N PRO A 64 -11.32 13.19 -21.42
CA PRO A 64 -10.33 13.71 -20.47
C PRO A 64 -9.85 12.71 -19.40
N LEU A 65 -10.55 11.58 -19.23
CA LEU A 65 -10.23 10.54 -18.25
C LEU A 65 -9.36 9.41 -18.82
N VAL A 66 -9.09 9.39 -20.13
CA VAL A 66 -8.22 8.37 -20.73
C VAL A 66 -6.82 8.45 -20.11
N GLY A 67 -6.31 7.30 -19.66
CA GLY A 67 -5.03 7.20 -18.95
C GLY A 67 -5.10 7.57 -17.46
N ARG A 68 -6.29 7.84 -16.93
CA ARG A 68 -6.51 8.09 -15.49
C ARG A 68 -7.38 6.99 -14.90
N ARG A 69 -7.29 6.80 -13.58
CA ARG A 69 -8.17 5.86 -12.87
C ARG A 69 -9.51 6.53 -12.57
N LEU A 70 -10.60 5.83 -12.85
CA LEU A 70 -11.95 6.28 -12.57
C LEU A 70 -12.59 5.38 -11.50
N LEU A 71 -13.06 6.00 -10.43
CA LEU A 71 -13.80 5.33 -9.38
C LEU A 71 -15.26 5.79 -9.39
N LEU A 72 -16.19 4.86 -9.61
CA LEU A 72 -17.61 5.14 -9.62
C LEU A 72 -18.25 4.76 -8.28
N VAL A 73 -19.04 5.65 -7.71
CA VAL A 73 -19.74 5.40 -6.46
C VAL A 73 -21.21 5.74 -6.58
N ASP A 74 -22.06 4.72 -6.54
CA ASP A 74 -23.51 4.89 -6.54
C ASP A 74 -24.21 3.76 -5.78
N GLY A 75 -25.40 4.03 -5.26
CA GLY A 75 -26.25 2.99 -4.68
C GLY A 75 -26.90 2.10 -5.74
N ASP A 76 -27.12 2.64 -6.94
CA ASP A 76 -27.79 1.96 -8.05
C ASP A 76 -26.82 1.14 -8.91
N SER A 77 -27.07 -0.16 -8.98
CA SER A 77 -26.23 -1.09 -9.75
C SER A 77 -26.38 -0.94 -11.27
N ARG A 78 -27.54 -0.47 -11.76
CA ARG A 78 -27.76 -0.23 -13.20
C ARG A 78 -26.95 0.97 -13.64
N ARG A 79 -27.06 2.08 -12.91
CA ARG A 79 -26.30 3.31 -13.20
C ARG A 79 -24.79 3.08 -13.18
N LEU A 80 -24.29 2.34 -12.19
CA LEU A 80 -22.88 1.93 -12.14
C LEU A 80 -22.47 1.15 -13.39
N ARG A 81 -23.28 0.17 -13.80
CA ARG A 81 -23.00 -0.65 -14.99
C ARG A 81 -22.98 0.21 -16.25
N ASP A 82 -24.03 1.00 -16.47
CA ASP A 82 -24.18 1.81 -17.68
C ASP A 82 -23.02 2.80 -17.83
N PHE A 83 -22.62 3.46 -16.73
CA PHE A 83 -21.46 4.36 -16.73
C PHE A 83 -20.16 3.58 -16.96
N ALA A 84 -19.93 2.49 -16.23
CA ALA A 84 -18.71 1.69 -16.36
C ALA A 84 -18.54 1.15 -17.77
N GLU A 85 -19.61 0.71 -18.43
CA GLU A 85 -19.56 0.23 -19.82
C GLU A 85 -19.09 1.32 -20.80
N VAL A 86 -19.56 2.55 -20.64
CA VAL A 86 -19.11 3.69 -21.47
C VAL A 86 -17.63 3.98 -21.21
N ALA A 87 -17.21 4.03 -19.95
CA ALA A 87 -15.82 4.30 -19.59
C ALA A 87 -14.85 3.20 -20.06
N ILE A 88 -15.21 1.93 -19.89
CA ILE A 88 -14.39 0.79 -20.34
C ILE A 88 -14.26 0.80 -21.87
N ARG A 89 -15.34 1.11 -22.62
CA ARG A 89 -15.27 1.25 -24.08
C ARG A 89 -14.36 2.38 -24.54
N ALA A 90 -14.20 3.43 -23.72
CA ALA A 90 -13.23 4.50 -23.93
C ALA A 90 -11.79 4.14 -23.51
N GLY A 91 -11.54 2.92 -23.02
CA GLY A 91 -10.23 2.47 -22.57
C GLY A 91 -9.82 2.97 -21.18
N ILE A 92 -10.79 3.36 -20.34
CA ILE A 92 -10.55 3.88 -19.00
C ILE A 92 -10.54 2.71 -18.00
N GLU A 93 -9.59 2.73 -17.06
CA GLU A 93 -9.58 1.79 -15.93
C GLU A 93 -10.64 2.21 -14.90
N VAL A 94 -11.61 1.33 -14.65
CA VAL A 94 -12.76 1.63 -13.79
C VAL A 94 -12.79 0.70 -12.59
N GLU A 95 -12.87 1.28 -11.40
CA GLU A 95 -13.29 0.62 -10.17
C GLU A 95 -14.67 1.15 -9.74
N TRP A 96 -15.42 0.38 -8.96
CA TRP A 96 -16.68 0.89 -8.41
C TRP A 96 -16.99 0.44 -6.98
N ILE A 97 -17.73 1.30 -6.28
CA ILE A 97 -18.27 1.05 -4.95
C ILE A 97 -19.79 1.17 -5.03
N ARG A 98 -20.48 0.05 -4.87
CA ARG A 98 -21.95 0.05 -4.71
C ARG A 98 -22.34 0.53 -3.31
N SER A 99 -22.56 1.83 -3.17
CA SER A 99 -23.08 2.46 -1.95
C SER A 99 -23.63 3.86 -2.22
N ALA A 100 -24.76 4.21 -1.61
CA ALA A 100 -25.26 5.59 -1.59
C ALA A 100 -24.43 6.51 -0.66
N ARG A 101 -23.71 5.93 0.30
CA ARG A 101 -22.78 6.61 1.22
C ARG A 101 -21.51 5.77 1.29
N PRO A 102 -20.51 6.00 0.41
CA PRO A 102 -19.29 5.19 0.42
C PRO A 102 -18.61 5.28 1.79
N PRO A 103 -18.23 4.16 2.40
CA PRO A 103 -17.42 4.23 3.60
C PRO A 103 -16.07 4.86 3.26
N PHE A 104 -15.64 5.81 4.10
CA PHE A 104 -14.37 6.53 3.97
C PHE A 104 -13.20 5.60 3.63
N GLU A 105 -13.07 4.47 4.32
CA GLU A 105 -11.95 3.53 4.12
C GLU A 105 -11.86 2.99 2.68
N ARG A 106 -12.99 2.69 2.05
CA ARG A 106 -13.01 2.15 0.67
C ARG A 106 -12.67 3.22 -0.35
N LEU A 107 -13.23 4.42 -0.16
CA LEU A 107 -12.95 5.54 -1.05
C LEU A 107 -11.47 5.94 -0.97
N ALA A 108 -10.94 6.05 0.26
CA ALA A 108 -9.53 6.37 0.47
C ALA A 108 -8.59 5.28 -0.06
N ALA A 109 -8.97 4.01 0.03
CA ALA A 109 -8.18 2.92 -0.54
C ALA A 109 -7.98 3.05 -2.05
N ALA A 110 -9.08 3.26 -2.78
CA ALA A 110 -9.04 3.42 -4.23
C ALA A 110 -8.27 4.68 -4.67
N LEU A 111 -8.47 5.81 -3.97
CA LEU A 111 -7.81 7.08 -4.30
C LEU A 111 -6.33 7.13 -3.92
N LEU A 112 -5.96 6.45 -2.84
CA LEU A 112 -4.62 6.43 -2.26
C LEU A 112 -4.14 4.97 -2.11
N PRO A 113 -3.90 4.28 -3.24
CA PRO A 113 -3.41 2.91 -3.21
C PRO A 113 -2.01 2.87 -2.58
N VAL A 114 -1.74 1.82 -1.84
CA VAL A 114 -0.45 1.61 -1.15
C VAL A 114 0.11 0.28 -1.58
N GLY A 115 1.38 0.26 -1.98
CA GLY A 115 2.09 -0.98 -2.30
C GLY A 115 2.83 -1.52 -1.08
N GLY A 116 2.95 -2.82 -0.94
CA GLY A 116 3.80 -3.49 0.05
C GLY A 116 5.13 -3.90 -0.57
N ILE A 117 6.24 -3.48 0.03
CA ILE A 117 7.60 -3.93 -0.30
C ILE A 117 8.05 -4.86 0.82
N ILE A 118 8.25 -6.13 0.49
CA ILE A 118 8.77 -7.14 1.41
C ILE A 118 10.26 -7.29 1.14
N LEU A 119 11.07 -6.87 2.11
CA LEU A 119 12.52 -6.99 2.04
C LEU A 119 12.92 -8.42 2.43
N ALA A 120 13.24 -9.24 1.42
CA ALA A 120 13.58 -10.65 1.55
C ALA A 120 14.97 -10.96 0.92
N ALA A 121 15.84 -9.96 0.90
CA ALA A 121 17.19 -10.01 0.29
C ALA A 121 18.32 -10.05 1.34
N GLY A 122 18.00 -10.05 2.64
CA GLY A 122 18.99 -10.10 3.71
C GLY A 122 19.68 -11.46 3.83
N ARG A 123 20.94 -11.46 4.29
CA ARG A 123 21.72 -12.70 4.49
C ARG A 123 21.39 -13.34 5.84
N SER A 124 21.26 -14.67 5.85
CA SER A 124 21.05 -15.48 7.06
C SER A 124 22.39 -15.90 7.70
N SER A 125 23.27 -14.95 8.01
CA SER A 125 24.63 -15.25 8.50
C SER A 125 24.67 -15.93 9.87
N ARG A 126 23.60 -15.77 10.68
CA ARG A 126 23.48 -16.30 12.05
C ARG A 126 22.70 -17.62 12.15
N MET A 127 22.14 -18.11 11.04
CA MET A 127 21.38 -19.37 10.97
C MET A 127 22.14 -20.40 10.13
N PRO A 128 22.65 -21.50 10.71
CA PRO A 128 23.36 -22.53 9.95
C PRO A 128 22.44 -23.26 8.95
N GLY A 129 22.90 -23.45 7.71
CA GLY A 129 22.40 -24.48 6.79
C GLY A 129 21.06 -24.23 6.08
N SER A 130 20.37 -23.11 6.32
CA SER A 130 19.15 -22.75 5.56
C SER A 130 18.95 -21.24 5.48
N GLN A 131 18.38 -20.77 4.37
CA GLN A 131 17.90 -19.40 4.25
C GLN A 131 16.76 -19.21 5.26
N LYS A 132 16.95 -18.34 6.27
CA LYS A 132 16.02 -18.18 7.41
C LYS A 132 14.59 -17.91 6.96
N LEU A 133 14.43 -17.16 5.87
CA LEU A 133 13.15 -16.82 5.23
C LEU A 133 12.31 -18.04 4.79
N LEU A 134 12.93 -19.21 4.67
CA LEU A 134 12.31 -20.46 4.25
C LEU A 134 11.94 -21.38 5.41
N LEU A 135 12.26 -21.01 6.65
CA LEU A 135 11.90 -21.78 7.83
C LEU A 135 10.38 -21.98 7.86
N ASP A 136 9.98 -23.21 8.17
CA ASP A 136 8.58 -23.58 8.23
C ASP A 136 7.93 -22.98 9.47
N ILE A 137 6.82 -22.26 9.29
CA ILE A 137 5.98 -21.81 10.39
C ILE A 137 4.57 -22.27 10.05
N ASP A 138 4.02 -23.21 10.84
CA ASP A 138 2.68 -23.78 10.61
C ASP A 138 2.48 -24.35 9.19
N GLY A 139 3.50 -25.04 8.64
CA GLY A 139 3.46 -25.68 7.32
C GLY A 139 3.69 -24.72 6.14
N VAL A 140 4.08 -23.47 6.42
CA VAL A 140 4.26 -22.42 5.41
C VAL A 140 5.60 -21.70 5.63
N PRO A 141 6.41 -21.49 4.58
CA PRO A 141 7.64 -20.70 4.67
C PRO A 141 7.41 -19.31 5.28
N MET A 142 8.29 -18.90 6.21
CA MET A 142 8.20 -17.62 6.93
C MET A 142 7.85 -16.42 6.03
N VAL A 143 8.57 -16.24 4.92
CA VAL A 143 8.37 -15.12 3.99
C VAL A 143 6.95 -15.08 3.39
N ARG A 144 6.27 -16.23 3.28
CA ARG A 144 4.90 -16.29 2.77
C ARG A 144 3.87 -15.76 3.77
N HIS A 145 4.12 -15.88 5.07
CA HIS A 145 3.23 -15.27 6.07
C HIS A 145 3.24 -13.75 5.95
N VAL A 146 4.42 -13.17 5.74
CA VAL A 146 4.59 -11.72 5.52
C VAL A 146 3.92 -11.28 4.23
N LEU A 147 4.04 -12.07 3.16
CA LEU A 147 3.32 -11.85 1.91
C LEU A 147 1.80 -11.89 2.10
N GLU A 148 1.29 -12.94 2.74
CA GLU A 148 -0.15 -13.09 3.02
C GLU A 148 -0.63 -11.91 3.88
N ALA A 149 0.15 -11.47 4.88
CA ALA A 149 -0.17 -10.29 5.68
C ALA A 149 -0.27 -8.99 4.86
N ALA A 150 0.68 -8.73 3.97
CA ALA A 150 0.68 -7.54 3.11
C ALA A 150 -0.54 -7.52 2.17
N SER A 151 -0.80 -8.66 1.51
CA SER A 151 -1.90 -8.80 0.56
C SER A 151 -3.26 -8.77 1.24
N GLU A 152 -3.48 -9.59 2.27
CA GLU A 152 -4.76 -9.65 3.01
C GLU A 152 -5.01 -8.39 3.84
N GLY A 153 -3.95 -7.67 4.20
CA GLY A 153 -4.04 -6.38 4.90
C GLY A 153 -4.49 -5.23 4.01
N GLY A 154 -4.46 -5.38 2.68
CA GLY A 154 -4.97 -4.39 1.73
C GLY A 154 -3.91 -3.59 0.96
N CYS A 155 -2.68 -4.09 0.84
CA CYS A 155 -1.73 -3.55 -0.13
C CYS A 155 -2.22 -3.83 -1.56
N HIS A 156 -2.22 -2.82 -2.42
CA HIS A 156 -2.76 -2.87 -3.79
C HIS A 156 -1.78 -3.50 -4.79
N GLN A 157 -0.52 -3.56 -4.41
CA GLN A 157 0.55 -4.27 -5.09
C GLN A 157 1.44 -4.84 -3.98
N THR A 158 1.92 -6.07 -4.13
CA THR A 158 2.93 -6.62 -3.21
C THR A 158 4.13 -7.06 -4.02
N VAL A 159 5.29 -6.49 -3.69
CA VAL A 159 6.58 -6.76 -4.31
C VAL A 159 7.48 -7.41 -3.27
N VAL A 160 8.02 -8.58 -3.60
CA VAL A 160 9.03 -9.27 -2.79
C VAL A 160 10.40 -9.03 -3.42
N VAL A 161 11.28 -8.33 -2.71
CA VAL A 161 12.66 -8.10 -3.14
C VAL A 161 13.53 -9.22 -2.64
N TYR A 162 14.16 -9.97 -3.54
CA TYR A 162 14.93 -11.17 -3.22
C TYR A 162 16.36 -11.11 -3.76
N ALA A 163 17.27 -11.85 -3.14
CA ALA A 163 18.66 -12.03 -3.61
C ALA A 163 19.00 -13.48 -3.95
N GLU A 164 18.25 -14.44 -3.40
CA GLU A 164 18.47 -15.87 -3.60
C GLU A 164 17.22 -16.51 -4.22
N ASP A 165 17.40 -17.34 -5.25
CA ASP A 165 16.29 -17.92 -6.02
C ASP A 165 15.36 -18.81 -5.20
N ASP A 166 15.81 -19.33 -4.06
CA ASP A 166 15.02 -20.16 -3.17
C ASP A 166 13.83 -19.37 -2.59
N VAL A 167 14.03 -18.08 -2.31
CA VAL A 167 12.94 -17.17 -1.89
C VAL A 167 11.92 -17.04 -3.01
N LYS A 168 12.38 -16.78 -4.25
CA LYS A 168 11.49 -16.71 -5.42
C LYS A 168 10.68 -18.00 -5.60
N ARG A 169 11.32 -19.16 -5.47
CA ARG A 169 10.66 -20.47 -5.52
C ARG A 169 9.61 -20.62 -4.42
N ALA A 170 9.92 -20.17 -3.20
CA ALA A 170 8.98 -20.21 -2.09
C ALA A 170 7.76 -19.31 -2.30
N ILE A 171 7.91 -18.13 -2.91
CA ILE A 171 6.78 -17.25 -3.25
C ILE A 171 5.84 -17.89 -4.29
N ASN A 172 6.38 -18.68 -5.23
CA ASN A 172 5.61 -19.50 -6.17
C ASN A 172 4.51 -18.72 -6.92
N GLY A 173 4.85 -17.58 -7.50
CA GLY A 173 3.95 -16.76 -8.33
C GLY A 173 2.82 -16.04 -7.58
N ARG A 174 2.83 -16.06 -6.23
CA ARG A 174 1.81 -15.38 -5.41
C ARG A 174 1.96 -13.86 -5.33
N ALA A 175 3.10 -13.34 -5.76
CA ALA A 175 3.44 -11.93 -5.75
C ALA A 175 4.39 -11.61 -6.90
N GLU A 176 4.52 -10.31 -7.18
CA GLU A 176 5.63 -9.83 -7.99
C GLU A 176 6.94 -10.01 -7.22
N VAL A 177 7.96 -10.54 -7.89
CA VAL A 177 9.27 -10.80 -7.30
C VAL A 177 10.33 -10.05 -8.08
N VAL A 178 11.21 -9.35 -7.38
CA VAL A 178 12.23 -8.50 -8.00
C VAL A 178 13.60 -8.86 -7.45
N PHE A 179 14.50 -9.22 -8.36
CA PHE A 179 15.87 -9.57 -8.00
C PHE A 179 16.68 -8.32 -7.67
N ASN A 180 17.35 -8.34 -6.52
CA ASN A 180 18.32 -7.31 -6.15
C ASN A 180 19.76 -7.86 -6.28
N PRO A 181 20.48 -7.55 -7.37
CA PRO A 181 21.87 -7.98 -7.55
C PRO A 181 22.84 -7.33 -6.55
N GLN A 182 22.44 -6.21 -5.94
CA GLN A 182 23.26 -5.41 -5.04
C GLN A 182 22.87 -5.60 -3.57
N ALA A 183 22.18 -6.69 -3.22
CA ALA A 183 21.76 -6.93 -1.83
C ALA A 183 22.91 -6.88 -0.81
N GLN A 184 24.13 -7.20 -1.23
CA GLN A 184 25.33 -7.11 -0.40
C GLN A 184 25.74 -5.67 -0.04
N SER A 185 25.26 -4.66 -0.77
CA SER A 185 25.51 -3.24 -0.47
C SER A 185 24.58 -2.68 0.60
N GLY A 186 23.73 -3.51 1.21
CA GLY A 186 22.88 -3.15 2.34
C GLY A 186 21.41 -2.87 1.99
N MET A 187 20.62 -2.58 3.03
CA MET A 187 19.16 -2.43 2.98
C MET A 187 18.69 -1.37 1.99
N ALA A 188 19.45 -0.28 1.82
CA ALA A 188 19.08 0.82 0.92
C ALA A 188 18.82 0.32 -0.51
N SER A 189 19.70 -0.56 -1.03
CA SER A 189 19.56 -1.13 -2.37
C SER A 189 18.23 -1.89 -2.54
N SER A 190 17.81 -2.63 -1.52
CA SER A 190 16.59 -3.44 -1.56
C SER A 190 15.33 -2.58 -1.54
N ILE A 191 15.32 -1.52 -0.72
CA ILE A 191 14.23 -0.53 -0.72
C ILE A 191 14.12 0.12 -2.10
N GLN A 192 15.24 0.56 -2.67
CA GLN A 192 15.25 1.23 -3.97
C GLN A 192 14.78 0.33 -5.11
N VAL A 193 15.22 -0.94 -5.12
CA VAL A 193 14.73 -1.94 -6.09
C VAL A 193 13.22 -2.17 -5.94
N GLY A 194 12.73 -2.30 -4.71
CA GLY A 194 11.30 -2.42 -4.44
C GLY A 194 10.49 -1.20 -4.88
N LEU A 195 10.98 0.01 -4.61
CA LEU A 195 10.31 1.26 -5.02
C LEU A 195 10.26 1.42 -6.55
N ARG A 196 11.31 1.01 -7.27
CA ARG A 196 11.33 1.06 -8.75
C ARG A 196 10.31 0.12 -9.39
N ALA A 197 9.98 -0.98 -8.73
CA ALA A 197 8.98 -1.93 -9.20
C ALA A 197 7.53 -1.50 -8.90
N MET A 198 7.32 -0.48 -8.06
CA MET A 198 5.97 0.00 -7.76
C MET A 198 5.34 0.63 -8.99
N ARG A 199 4.07 0.28 -9.25
CA ARG A 199 3.28 0.88 -10.32
C ARG A 199 3.13 2.40 -10.10
N GLN A 200 2.91 3.13 -11.17
CA GLN A 200 2.92 4.61 -11.13
C GLN A 200 1.80 5.18 -10.26
N GLU A 201 0.68 4.49 -10.16
CA GLU A 201 -0.49 4.87 -9.37
C GLU A 201 -0.31 4.71 -7.86
N ILE A 202 0.70 3.97 -7.39
CA ILE A 202 0.92 3.74 -5.95
C ILE A 202 1.26 5.05 -5.25
N GLU A 203 0.54 5.44 -4.20
CA GLU A 203 0.73 6.74 -3.53
C GLU A 203 1.64 6.66 -2.30
N ALA A 204 1.85 5.46 -1.78
CA ALA A 204 2.83 5.18 -0.74
C ALA A 204 3.32 3.74 -0.83
N ALA A 205 4.49 3.48 -0.27
CA ALA A 205 5.02 2.13 -0.09
C ALA A 205 5.08 1.78 1.39
N MET A 206 4.51 0.64 1.77
CA MET A 206 4.72 0.02 3.07
C MET A 206 5.94 -0.89 2.99
N VAL A 207 7.00 -0.58 3.72
CA VAL A 207 8.18 -1.45 3.85
C VAL A 207 7.94 -2.42 5.00
N ILE A 208 8.06 -3.72 4.71
CA ILE A 208 7.91 -4.84 5.64
C ILE A 208 9.15 -5.72 5.56
N LEU A 209 9.64 -6.23 6.68
CA LEU A 209 10.78 -7.15 6.70
C LEU A 209 10.30 -8.60 6.52
N GLY A 210 10.97 -9.38 5.67
CA GLY A 210 10.57 -10.74 5.33
C GLY A 210 10.73 -11.76 6.48
N ASP A 211 11.42 -11.38 7.55
CA ASP A 211 11.73 -12.16 8.73
C ASP A 211 10.91 -11.80 9.97
N GLN A 212 9.82 -11.03 9.79
CA GLN A 212 8.87 -10.65 10.83
C GLN A 212 7.49 -11.33 10.63
N PRO A 213 7.38 -12.67 10.79
CA PRO A 213 6.15 -13.41 10.49
C PRO A 213 4.98 -13.10 11.42
N LEU A 214 5.23 -12.45 12.56
CA LEU A 214 4.19 -12.01 13.50
C LEU A 214 3.55 -10.67 13.10
N VAL A 215 4.03 -10.03 12.04
CA VAL A 215 3.33 -8.93 11.37
C VAL A 215 2.18 -9.53 10.58
N GLY A 216 0.96 -9.31 11.07
CA GLY A 216 -0.25 -9.85 10.47
C GLY A 216 -0.98 -8.86 9.58
N SER A 217 -1.98 -9.34 8.84
CA SER A 217 -2.85 -8.51 7.99
C SER A 217 -3.58 -7.41 8.77
N ARG A 218 -3.89 -7.64 10.04
CA ARG A 218 -4.46 -6.62 10.93
C ARG A 218 -3.48 -5.48 11.23
N THR A 219 -2.18 -5.76 11.37
CA THR A 219 -1.14 -4.74 11.53
C THR A 219 -1.12 -3.85 10.30
N VAL A 220 -1.03 -4.47 9.12
CA VAL A 220 -1.02 -3.79 7.82
C VAL A 220 -2.27 -2.93 7.64
N ALA A 221 -3.46 -3.49 7.87
CA ALA A 221 -4.73 -2.77 7.76
C ALA A 221 -4.81 -1.56 8.72
N THR A 222 -4.33 -1.70 9.95
CA THR A 222 -4.26 -0.61 10.92
C THR A 222 -3.39 0.54 10.42
N LEU A 223 -2.19 0.24 9.92
CA LEU A 223 -1.29 1.27 9.38
C LEU A 223 -1.89 1.96 8.15
N LEU A 224 -2.49 1.19 7.23
CA LEU A 224 -3.14 1.74 6.04
C LEU A 224 -4.29 2.69 6.39
N ARG A 225 -5.12 2.32 7.37
CA ARG A 225 -6.20 3.20 7.89
C ARG A 225 -5.64 4.46 8.52
N ALA A 226 -4.61 4.33 9.35
CA ALA A 226 -3.97 5.47 9.99
C ALA A 226 -3.38 6.45 8.97
N TRP A 227 -2.67 5.97 7.96
CA TRP A 227 -2.04 6.80 6.92
C TRP A 227 -3.05 7.52 6.02
N ARG A 228 -4.20 6.89 5.75
CA ARG A 228 -5.27 7.45 4.92
C ARG A 228 -6.14 8.48 5.63
N ARG A 229 -6.05 8.58 6.95
CA ARG A 229 -6.83 9.53 7.75
C ARG A 229 -6.47 10.97 7.39
N GLU A 230 -7.47 11.84 7.36
CA GLU A 230 -7.26 13.29 7.27
C GLU A 230 -6.25 13.78 8.33
N GLY A 231 -5.31 14.62 7.92
CA GLY A 231 -4.24 15.14 8.78
C GLY A 231 -3.10 14.17 9.12
N SER A 232 -3.09 12.94 8.57
CA SER A 232 -1.96 12.02 8.79
C SER A 232 -0.67 12.52 8.17
N ARG A 233 0.46 12.19 8.82
CA ARG A 233 1.82 12.56 8.39
C ARG A 233 2.33 11.73 7.20
N PRO A 234 3.36 12.20 6.47
CA PRO A 234 3.98 11.49 5.34
C PRO A 234 4.36 10.02 5.59
N ALA A 235 4.70 9.65 6.82
CA ALA A 235 4.99 8.29 7.22
C ALA A 235 4.12 7.83 8.38
N VAL A 236 3.79 6.54 8.39
CA VAL A 236 3.09 5.89 9.50
C VAL A 236 3.77 4.56 9.81
N ALA A 237 4.19 4.36 11.06
CA ALA A 237 4.82 3.13 11.51
C ALA A 237 4.09 2.49 12.70
N ALA A 238 4.29 1.19 12.87
CA ALA A 238 3.86 0.50 14.08
C ALA A 238 4.71 0.94 15.28
N ALA A 239 4.07 1.07 16.45
CA ALA A 239 4.78 1.27 17.71
C ALA A 239 5.73 0.10 17.99
N GLY A 240 6.94 0.41 18.45
CA GLY A 240 7.99 -0.56 18.77
C GLY A 240 8.65 -0.23 20.12
N ALA A 241 9.49 -1.14 20.62
CA ALA A 241 10.17 -0.96 21.91
C ALA A 241 11.03 0.32 21.95
N GLU A 242 11.67 0.67 20.83
CA GLU A 242 12.51 1.87 20.67
C GLU A 242 11.78 2.95 19.84
N GLY A 243 10.52 3.21 20.19
CA GLY A 243 9.65 4.18 19.52
C GLY A 243 8.78 3.55 18.44
N TRP A 244 9.38 3.18 17.31
CA TRP A 244 8.65 2.53 16.21
C TRP A 244 9.43 1.38 15.59
N ALA A 245 8.74 0.47 14.92
CA ALA A 245 9.32 -0.65 14.20
C ALA A 245 8.59 -0.85 12.85
N PRO A 246 9.20 -1.57 11.89
CA PRO A 246 8.48 -2.01 10.70
C PRO A 246 7.23 -2.82 11.08
N PRO A 247 6.15 -2.77 10.28
CA PRO A 247 6.08 -2.06 9.00
C PRO A 247 6.02 -0.53 9.11
N VAL A 248 6.48 0.13 8.06
CA VAL A 248 6.37 1.58 7.91
C VAL A 248 5.85 1.95 6.53
N ILE A 249 4.77 2.74 6.48
CA ILE A 249 4.26 3.36 5.27
C ILE A 249 5.04 4.64 5.01
N LEU A 250 5.48 4.83 3.77
CA LEU A 250 6.26 5.98 3.31
C LEU A 250 5.56 6.56 2.07
N SER A 251 5.00 7.74 2.21
CA SER A 251 4.36 8.47 1.10
C SER A 251 5.33 8.66 -0.06
N ARG A 252 4.81 8.72 -1.29
CA ARG A 252 5.60 8.94 -2.50
C ARG A 252 6.50 10.18 -2.43
N GLU A 253 6.08 11.21 -1.70
CA GLU A 253 6.88 12.43 -1.46
C GLU A 253 8.19 12.16 -0.69
N LEU A 254 8.29 11.06 0.07
CA LEU A 254 9.50 10.64 0.77
C LEU A 254 10.42 9.77 -0.10
N TRP A 255 10.00 9.35 -1.30
CA TRP A 255 10.77 8.40 -2.10
C TRP A 255 12.09 8.99 -2.60
N GLY A 256 12.16 10.31 -2.82
CA GLY A 256 13.41 11.00 -3.16
C GLY A 256 14.50 10.76 -2.10
N ASP A 257 14.15 10.91 -0.82
CA ASP A 257 15.07 10.65 0.29
C ASP A 257 15.46 9.17 0.37
N LEU A 258 14.52 8.25 0.11
CA LEU A 258 14.80 6.80 0.09
C LEU A 258 15.75 6.41 -1.06
N PHE A 259 15.63 7.06 -2.22
CA PHE A 259 16.56 6.87 -3.33
C PHE A 259 17.95 7.44 -3.06
N ALA A 260 18.10 8.38 -2.13
CA ALA A 260 19.37 8.94 -1.72
C ALA A 260 20.10 8.08 -0.64
N LEU A 261 19.43 7.08 -0.06
CA LEU A 261 20.04 6.19 0.93
C LEU A 261 21.18 5.36 0.34
N THR A 262 22.15 5.02 1.19
CA THR A 262 23.29 4.14 0.85
C THR A 262 23.56 3.17 1.99
N GLY A 263 24.25 2.06 1.68
CA GLY A 263 24.65 1.08 2.69
C GLY A 263 23.45 0.40 3.38
N ASP A 264 23.62 0.15 4.67
CA ASP A 264 22.61 -0.47 5.53
C ASP A 264 21.51 0.51 6.01
N ALA A 265 21.48 1.72 5.47
CA ALA A 265 20.44 2.69 5.83
C ALA A 265 19.07 2.24 5.32
N GLY A 266 18.06 2.39 6.17
CA GLY A 266 16.65 2.11 5.88
C GLY A 266 15.77 3.33 6.11
N ALA A 267 14.46 3.09 6.20
CA ALA A 267 13.47 4.13 6.42
C ALA A 267 13.69 4.93 7.73
N ARG A 268 14.34 4.31 8.73
CA ARG A 268 14.66 4.98 9.99
C ARG A 268 15.57 6.19 9.81
N GLN A 269 16.54 6.12 8.91
CA GLN A 269 17.47 7.21 8.64
C GLN A 269 16.78 8.38 7.95
N VAL A 270 15.79 8.12 7.09
CA VAL A 270 14.94 9.18 6.53
C VAL A 270 14.15 9.86 7.64
N LEU A 271 13.55 9.12 8.57
CA LEU A 271 12.64 9.70 9.56
C LEU A 271 13.35 10.27 10.80
N GLN A 272 14.64 9.98 10.96
CA GLN A 272 15.43 10.42 12.11
C GLN A 272 15.53 11.95 12.15
N GLY A 273 15.24 12.53 13.32
CA GLY A 273 15.27 13.99 13.52
C GLY A 273 14.12 14.75 12.84
N ARG A 274 13.16 14.05 12.22
CA ARG A 274 12.03 14.63 11.48
C ARG A 274 10.67 14.12 12.02
N PRO A 275 10.35 14.36 13.30
CA PRO A 275 9.13 13.83 13.91
C PRO A 275 7.86 14.33 13.21
N GLU A 276 7.88 15.51 12.59
CA GLU A 276 6.79 16.06 11.78
C GLU A 276 6.40 15.18 10.59
N LEU A 277 7.29 14.27 10.17
CA LEU A 277 7.03 13.35 9.07
C LEU A 277 6.38 12.03 9.50
N LEU A 278 6.38 11.68 10.80
CA LEU A 278 6.02 10.34 11.27
C LEU A 278 4.87 10.33 12.28
N ASP A 279 3.80 9.60 11.98
CA ASP A 279 2.86 9.11 12.99
C ASP A 279 3.28 7.71 13.46
N VAL A 280 3.31 7.50 14.77
CA VAL A 280 3.53 6.17 15.35
C VAL A 280 2.20 5.71 15.94
N VAL A 281 1.72 4.53 15.50
CA VAL A 281 0.40 4.03 15.92
C VAL A 281 0.51 2.66 16.59
N PRO A 282 -0.26 2.42 17.67
CA PRO A 282 -0.41 1.07 18.21
C PRO A 282 -1.04 0.15 17.15
N ALA A 283 -0.42 -1.00 16.93
CA ALA A 283 -0.92 -2.00 16.00
C ALA A 283 -0.88 -3.39 16.64
N PRO A 284 -1.82 -4.29 16.30
CA PRO A 284 -1.75 -5.68 16.74
C PRO A 284 -0.54 -6.38 16.12
N GLY A 285 -0.09 -7.47 16.71
CA GLY A 285 1.07 -8.24 16.22
C GLY A 285 2.38 -7.81 16.87
N ARG A 286 3.49 -8.35 16.38
CA ARG A 286 4.84 -8.11 16.90
C ARG A 286 5.82 -8.00 15.73
N SER A 287 6.79 -7.11 15.86
CA SER A 287 7.90 -6.93 14.91
C SER A 287 9.14 -7.70 15.36
N ASP A 288 8.95 -8.87 15.96
CA ASP A 288 10.04 -9.72 16.42
C ASP A 288 10.73 -10.36 15.20
N ASP A 289 12.05 -10.17 15.10
CA ASP A 289 12.87 -10.78 14.05
C ASP A 289 13.28 -12.22 14.43
N ILE A 290 13.44 -13.10 13.44
CA ILE A 290 14.09 -14.41 13.64
C ILE A 290 15.55 -14.32 13.20
N ASP A 291 16.47 -14.28 14.16
CA ASP A 291 17.91 -14.24 13.91
C ASP A 291 18.65 -15.50 14.40
N THR A 292 18.09 -16.20 15.37
CA THR A 292 18.66 -17.39 16.01
C THR A 292 17.68 -18.57 16.06
N PRO A 293 18.16 -19.81 16.27
CA PRO A 293 17.28 -20.95 16.49
C PRO A 293 16.32 -20.77 17.68
N ASP A 294 16.77 -20.11 18.75
CA ASP A 294 15.95 -19.81 19.93
C ASP A 294 14.80 -18.83 19.59
N ASP A 295 15.07 -17.83 18.74
CA ASP A 295 14.02 -16.92 18.25
C ASP A 295 12.98 -17.67 17.43
N TYR A 296 13.44 -18.60 16.58
CA TYR A 296 12.56 -19.44 15.78
C TYR A 296 11.67 -20.32 16.66
N GLU A 297 12.22 -21.02 17.65
CA GLU A 297 11.44 -21.83 18.59
C GLU A 297 10.40 -20.99 19.34
N LYS A 298 10.80 -19.80 19.81
CA LYS A 298 9.91 -18.87 20.49
C LYS A 298 8.77 -18.44 19.57
N ILE A 299 9.05 -18.06 18.34
CA ILE A 299 8.02 -17.62 17.38
C ILE A 299 7.09 -18.77 17.01
N VAL A 300 7.58 -19.99 16.78
CA VAL A 300 6.74 -21.16 16.50
C VAL A 300 5.76 -21.44 17.66
N ARG A 301 6.18 -21.24 18.91
CA ARG A 301 5.28 -21.37 20.09
C ARG A 301 4.23 -20.26 20.17
N LEU A 302 4.59 -19.04 19.78
CA LEU A 302 3.70 -17.88 19.78
C LEU A 302 2.77 -17.84 18.57
N PHE A 303 3.10 -18.55 17.49
CA PHE A 303 2.35 -18.49 16.25
C PHE A 303 0.93 -19.04 16.46
N PRO A 304 -0.12 -18.26 16.12
CA PRO A 304 -1.49 -18.72 16.27
C PRO A 304 -1.74 -19.88 15.30
N ARG A 305 -1.81 -21.11 15.82
CA ARG A 305 -2.11 -22.30 15.01
C ARG A 305 -3.40 -22.09 14.24
N ARG A 306 -3.36 -22.28 12.91
CA ARG A 306 -4.60 -22.29 12.12
C ARG A 306 -5.53 -23.36 12.67
N ARG A 307 -6.71 -22.97 13.18
CA ARG A 307 -7.78 -23.96 13.43
C ARG A 307 -8.04 -24.68 12.11
N PRO A 308 -8.04 -26.03 12.07
CA PRO A 308 -8.32 -26.75 10.84
C PRO A 308 -9.65 -26.24 10.30
N ARG A 309 -9.65 -25.77 9.04
CA ARG A 309 -10.89 -25.47 8.32
C ARG A 309 -11.70 -26.76 8.32
N GLN A 310 -12.74 -26.84 9.15
CA GLN A 310 -13.77 -27.85 8.97
C GLN A 310 -14.29 -27.65 7.55
N ARG A 311 -13.99 -28.59 6.67
CA ARG A 311 -14.64 -28.69 5.36
C ARG A 311 -16.12 -28.92 5.66
N ALA A 312 -16.94 -27.91 5.40
CA ALA A 312 -18.38 -28.05 5.23
C ALA A 312 -18.64 -28.45 3.78
#